data_AF-A0A257AV82-F1
#
_entry.id   AF-A0A257AV82-F1
#
_cell.length_a   1.000
_cell.length_b   1.000
_cell.length_c   1.000
_cell.angle_alpha   90.00
_cell.angle_beta   90.00
_cell.angle_gamma   90.00
#
_symmetry.space_group_name_H-M   'P 1'
#
loop_
_entity.id
_entity.type
_entity.pdbx_description
1 polymer ?
#
loop_
_entity_poly.entity_id
_entity_poly.type
_entity_poly.pdbx_seq_one_letter_code
_entity_poly.pdbx_strand_id
1 'polypeptide(L)' 'QAEAVRLGIARALCEFNGELRGKLKSEGFLTRDPREHERKKYGQRGARRRFQFSKR' A
#
# COMPACT_ATOMS: atom_id res chain seq x y z
N GLN A 1 2.36 9.63 4.04
CA GLN A 1 3.63 9.97 4.71
C GLN A 1 3.84 9.18 6.01
N ALA A 2 2.91 9.24 6.97
CA ALA A 2 3.03 8.51 8.25
C ALA A 2 3.32 7.00 8.13
N GLU A 3 2.69 6.29 7.19
CA GLU A 3 2.94 4.86 7.01
C GLU A 3 4.37 4.53 6.55
N ALA A 4 4.98 5.40 5.74
CA ALA A 4 6.36 5.24 5.32
C ALA A 4 7.34 5.44 6.50
N VAL A 5 7.06 6.44 7.35
CA VAL A 5 7.84 6.70 8.58
C VAL A 5 7.73 5.52 9.54
N ARG A 6 6.51 4.98 9.75
CA ARG A 6 6.27 3.80 10.59
C ARG A 6 7.07 2.59 10.11
N LEU A 7 7.06 2.31 8.80
CA LEU A 7 7.84 1.20 8.23
C LEU A 7 9.36 1.42 8.38
N GLY A 8 9.83 2.65 8.24
CA GLY A 8 11.24 3.01 8.45
C GLY A 8 11.68 2.76 9.89
N ILE A 9 10.90 3.21 10.87
CA ILE A 9 11.18 3.00 12.30
C ILE A 9 11.16 1.50 12.63
N ALA A 10 10.18 0.74 12.14
CA ALA A 10 10.10 -0.70 12.38
C ALA A 10 11.31 -1.47 11.84
N ARG A 11 11.90 -1.03 10.72
CA ARG A 11 13.14 -1.61 10.17
C ARG A 11 14.36 -1.26 11.02
N ALA A 12 14.49 0.00 11.44
CA ALA A 12 15.57 0.42 12.33
C ALA A 12 15.53 -0.32 13.67
N LEU A 13 14.34 -0.56 14.24
CA LEU A 13 14.18 -1.34 15.47
C LEU A 13 14.59 -2.81 15.30
N CYS A 14 14.35 -3.40 14.12
CA CYS A 14 14.82 -4.76 13.83
C CYS A 14 16.34 -4.86 13.74
N GLU A 15 17.02 -3.81 13.25
CA GLU A 15 18.48 -3.75 13.20
C GLU A 15 19.09 -3.51 14.59
N PHE A 16 18.41 -2.72 15.43
CA PHE A 16 18.83 -2.48 16.80
C PHE A 16 18.68 -3.71 17.71
N ASN A 17 17.55 -4.42 17.62
CA ASN A 17 17.31 -5.65 18.38
C ASN A 17 16.47 -6.66 17.58
N GLY A 18 17.09 -7.78 17.22
CA GLY A 18 16.47 -8.85 16.43
C GLY A 18 15.30 -9.56 17.12
N GLU A 19 15.22 -9.53 18.45
CA GLU A 19 14.12 -10.15 19.23
C GLU A 19 12.77 -9.43 19.00
N LEU A 20 12.82 -8.13 18.66
CA LEU A 20 11.63 -7.32 18.40
C LEU A 20 10.94 -7.71 17.09
N ARG A 21 11.63 -8.38 16.18
CA ARG A 21 11.10 -8.76 14.87
C ARG A 21 9.84 -9.61 14.98
N GLY A 22 9.79 -10.54 15.95
CA GLY A 22 8.63 -11.39 16.18
C GLY A 22 7.37 -10.57 16.53
N LYS A 23 7.50 -9.66 17.49
CA LYS A 23 6.42 -8.77 17.95
C LYS A 23 5.96 -7.81 16.84
N LEU A 24 6.91 -7.18 16.15
CA LEU A 24 6.61 -6.25 15.04
C LEU A 24 5.95 -6.96 13.85
N LYS A 25 6.27 -8.23 13.61
CA LYS A 25 5.63 -9.05 12.57
C LYS A 25 4.20 -9.40 12.95
N SER A 26 3.93 -9.80 14.20
CA SER A 26 2.57 -10.08 14.66
C SER A 26 1.67 -8.85 14.62
N GLU A 27 2.23 -7.66 14.88
CA GLU A 27 1.49 -6.39 14.82
C GLU A 27 1.39 -5.81 13.40
N GLY A 28 2.02 -6.45 12.40
CA GLY A 28 1.91 -6.06 10.99
C GLY A 28 2.75 -4.85 10.57
N PHE A 29 3.69 -4.38 11.41
CA PHE A 29 4.50 -3.19 11.12
C PHE A 29 5.61 -3.39 10.08
N LEU A 30 5.91 -4.65 9.73
CA LEU A 30 6.96 -4.99 8.76
C LEU A 30 6.46 -5.09 7.32
N THR A 31 5.15 -5.10 7.11
CA THR A 31 4.54 -5.26 5.78
C THR A 31 4.39 -3.89 5.11
N ARG A 32 4.96 -3.73 3.91
CA ARG A 32 4.70 -2.56 3.06
C ARG A 32 3.33 -2.72 2.40
N ASP A 33 2.54 -1.64 2.33
CA ASP A 33 1.37 -1.58 1.46
C ASP A 33 1.81 -1.39 -0.01
N PRO A 34 1.55 -2.36 -0.92
CA PRO A 34 1.90 -2.25 -2.32
C PRO A 34 0.83 -1.56 -3.16
N ARG A 35 -0.32 -1.18 -2.57
CA ARG A 35 -1.44 -0.60 -3.32
C ARG A 35 -1.05 0.77 -3.86
N GLU A 36 -1.23 0.92 -5.16
CA GLU A 36 -0.98 2.17 -5.87
C GLU A 36 -2.19 2.54 -6.72
N HIS A 37 -2.35 3.84 -7.00
CA HIS A 37 -3.48 4.33 -7.77
C HIS A 37 -3.39 3.86 -9.22
N GLU A 38 -4.38 3.09 -9.68
CA GLU A 38 -4.46 2.63 -11.06
C GLU A 38 -4.55 3.80 -12.04
N ARG A 39 -3.82 3.71 -13.16
CA ARG A 39 -3.89 4.73 -14.22
C ARG A 39 -5.24 4.73 -14.92
N LYS A 40 -5.60 5.89 -15.48
CA LYS A 40 -6.76 6.01 -16.38
C LYS A 40 -6.51 5.24 -17.68
N LYS A 41 -7.48 4.43 -18.09
CA LYS A 41 -7.48 3.71 -19.38
C LYS A 41 -8.19 4.55 -20.45
N TYR A 42 -7.77 4.43 -21.70
CA TYR A 42 -8.42 5.14 -22.81
C TYR A 42 -9.88 4.67 -22.96
N GLY A 43 -10.75 5.55 -23.44
CA GLY A 43 -12.19 5.26 -23.58
C GLY A 43 -12.94 5.10 -22.24
N GLN A 44 -12.32 5.42 -21.11
CA GLN A 44 -12.94 5.37 -19.78
C GLN A 44 -12.88 6.74 -19.09
N ARG A 45 -13.86 7.02 -18.24
CA ARG A 45 -13.92 8.25 -17.43
C ARG A 45 -12.91 8.21 -16.28
N GLY A 46 -12.56 7.02 -15.77
CA GLY A 46 -11.56 6.81 -14.72
C GLY A 46 -10.78 5.51 -14.94
N ALA A 47 -10.05 5.03 -13.92
CA ALA A 47 -9.27 3.78 -14.01
C ALA A 47 -10.13 2.54 -14.38
N ARG A 48 -11.37 2.50 -13.87
CA ARG A 48 -12.34 1.41 -14.13
C ARG A 48 -13.73 1.92 -14.56
N ARG A 49 -14.00 3.23 -14.43
CA ARG A 49 -15.33 3.81 -14.67
C ARG A 49 -15.59 4.00 -16.17
N ARG A 50 -16.59 3.31 -16.71
CA ARG A 50 -17.01 3.40 -18.12
C ARG A 50 -18.05 4.50 -18.33
N PHE A 51 -18.19 4.94 -19.57
CA PHE A 51 -19.31 5.77 -20.00
C PHE A 51 -20.58 4.93 -20.14
N GLN A 52 -21.75 5.58 -20.03
CA GLN A 52 -23.03 4.93 -20.28
C GLN A 52 -23.15 4.58 -21.76
N PHE A 53 -23.59 3.35 -22.06
CA PHE A 53 -23.87 2.90 -23.42
C PHE A 53 -25.37 3.09 -23.72
N SER A 54 -25.70 3.66 -24.88
CA SER A 54 -27.06 3.71 -25.41
C SER A 54 -27.16 2.80 -26.64
N LYS A 55 -28.02 1.77 -26.56
CA LYS A 55 -28.35 0.93 -27.72
C LYS A 55 -29.37 1.67 -28.59
N ARG A 56 -29.21 1.59 -29.92
CA ARG A 56 -30.21 2.03 -30.90
C ARG A 56 -31.11 0.86 -31.28
#